data_AF-A0AA51R3I1-F1
#
_entry.id   AF-A0AA51R3I1-F1
#
_cell.length_a   1.000
_cell.length_b   1.000
_cell.length_c   1.000
_cell.angle_alpha   90.00
_cell.angle_beta   90.00
_cell.angle_gamma   90.00
#
_symmetry.space_group_name_H-M   'P 1'
#
loop_
_entity.id
_entity.type
_entity.pdbx_description
1 polymer ?
#
loop_
_entity_poly.entity_id
_entity_poly.type
_entity_poly.pdbx_seq_one_letter_code
_entity_poly.pdbx_strand_id
1 'polypeptide(L)'
;MLKILDGKCKMDAEEKVVMALLYDAVKGCPGVILGEDIHALIETARHSHEDDEIREFVYEKRVLAETMISRPVMKGFKGMIRAEGLFVTDN
;
A
#
# COMPACT_ATOMS: atom_id res chain seq x y z
N MET A 1 0.35 0.96 -0.34
CA MET A 1 0.08 2.40 -0.14
C MET A 1 -0.38 2.77 1.26
N LEU A 2 -1.55 2.34 1.74
CA LEU A 2 -2.09 2.84 3.03
C LEU A 2 -1.12 2.73 4.22
N LYS A 3 -0.40 1.60 4.36
CA LYS A 3 0.66 1.44 5.38
C LYS A 3 1.85 2.39 5.24
N ILE A 4 2.15 2.80 4.01
CA ILE A 4 3.25 3.74 3.74
C ILE A 4 2.79 5.14 4.16
N LEU A 5 1.56 5.51 3.78
CA LEU A 5 0.97 6.82 4.05
C LEU A 5 0.67 7.08 5.53
N ASP A 6 0.31 6.06 6.32
CA ASP A 6 0.10 6.19 7.78
C ASP A 6 1.36 5.91 8.62
N GLY A 7 2.51 5.71 7.97
CA GLY A 7 3.79 5.47 8.62
C GLY A 7 3.94 4.12 9.33
N LYS A 8 3.01 3.16 9.16
CA LYS A 8 3.10 1.82 9.79
C LYS A 8 3.88 0.79 8.96
N CYS A 9 4.35 1.16 7.77
CA CYS A 9 5.16 0.29 6.91
C CYS A 9 6.60 0.18 7.42
N LYS A 10 7.03 -1.06 7.70
CA LYS A 10 8.39 -1.42 8.15
C LYS A 10 9.39 -1.70 7.03
N MET A 11 8.96 -1.60 5.78
CA MET A 11 9.87 -1.65 4.62
C MET A 11 10.87 -0.50 4.71
N ASP A 12 12.06 -0.71 4.16
CA ASP A 12 13.04 0.37 4.03
C ASP A 12 12.57 1.45 3.03
N ALA A 13 13.36 2.51 2.88
CA ALA A 13 13.00 3.63 2.02
C ALA A 13 12.93 3.22 0.53
N GLU A 14 13.82 2.35 0.07
CA GLU A 14 13.89 1.91 -1.33
C GLU A 14 12.72 0.97 -1.66
N GLU A 15 12.45 -0.01 -0.80
CA GLU A 15 11.30 -0.90 -0.89
C GLU A 15 9.98 -0.13 -0.90
N LYS A 16 9.87 0.94 -0.10
CA LYS A 16 8.68 1.83 -0.10
C LYS A 16 8.50 2.54 -1.44
N VAL A 17 9.58 3.03 -2.05
CA VAL A 17 9.56 3.65 -3.38
C VAL A 17 9.12 2.63 -4.42
N VAL A 18 9.72 1.44 -4.42
CA VAL A 18 9.35 0.33 -5.32
C VAL A 18 7.87 -0.03 -5.19
N MET A 19 7.35 -0.15 -3.96
CA MET A 19 5.94 -0.45 -3.73
C MET A 19 5.00 0.69 -4.20
N ALA A 20 5.44 1.94 -4.13
CA ALA A 20 4.68 3.07 -4.65
C ALA A 20 4.62 3.06 -6.19
N LEU A 21 5.75 2.77 -6.85
CA LEU A 21 5.84 2.62 -8.30
C LEU A 21 4.99 1.45 -8.81
N LEU A 22 5.07 0.29 -8.13
CA LEU A 22 4.24 -0.87 -8.46
C LEU A 22 2.75 -0.50 -8.36
N TYR A 23 2.35 0.19 -7.30
CA TYR A 23 0.98 0.66 -7.15
C TYR A 23 0.56 1.57 -8.30
N ASP A 24 1.39 2.55 -8.68
CA ASP A 24 1.07 3.47 -9.78
C ASP A 24 0.96 2.76 -11.13
N ALA A 25 1.74 1.71 -11.36
CA ALA A 25 1.67 0.89 -12.57
C ALA A 25 0.38 0.04 -12.66
N VAL A 26 -0.19 -0.37 -11.53
CA VAL A 26 -1.32 -1.32 -11.51
C VAL A 26 -2.64 -0.72 -11.02
N LYS A 27 -2.67 0.53 -10.51
CA LYS A 27 -3.89 1.15 -9.96
C LYS A 27 -5.04 1.29 -10.96
N GLY A 28 -4.75 1.27 -12.26
CA GLY A 28 -5.77 1.28 -13.32
C GLY A 28 -6.35 -0.10 -13.67
N CYS A 29 -5.78 -1.18 -13.13
CA CYS A 29 -6.31 -2.53 -13.33
C CYS A 29 -7.56 -2.75 -12.46
N PRO A 30 -8.53 -3.58 -12.90
CA PRO A 30 -9.72 -3.88 -12.10
C PRO A 30 -9.37 -4.44 -10.72
N GLY A 31 -9.78 -3.73 -9.68
CA GLY A 31 -9.72 -4.18 -8.29
C GLY A 31 -10.99 -4.97 -7.90
N VAL A 32 -10.86 -5.93 -6.99
CA VAL A 32 -11.98 -6.78 -6.54
C VAL A 32 -12.46 -6.43 -5.13
N ILE A 33 -11.55 -5.95 -4.28
CA ILE A 33 -11.80 -5.83 -2.82
C ILE A 33 -11.98 -4.37 -2.40
N LEU A 34 -11.08 -3.49 -2.85
CA LEU A 34 -11.07 -2.08 -2.51
C LEU A 34 -11.61 -1.28 -3.71
N GLY A 35 -12.50 -0.34 -3.44
CA GLY A 35 -13.15 0.49 -4.46
C GLY A 35 -12.28 1.68 -4.90
N GLU A 36 -12.83 2.44 -5.85
CA GLU A 36 -12.19 3.67 -6.37
C GLU A 36 -12.00 4.75 -5.30
N ASP A 37 -12.81 4.73 -4.23
CA ASP A 37 -12.69 5.64 -3.08
C ASP A 37 -11.30 5.56 -2.43
N ILE A 38 -10.72 4.36 -2.38
CA ILE A 38 -9.37 4.16 -1.85
C ILE A 38 -8.31 4.79 -2.75
N HIS A 39 -8.49 4.77 -4.07
CA HIS A 39 -7.54 5.40 -4.99
C HIS A 39 -7.56 6.92 -4.84
N ALA A 40 -8.75 7.53 -4.72
CA ALA A 40 -8.90 8.95 -4.45
C ALA A 40 -8.24 9.34 -3.11
N LEU A 41 -8.48 8.56 -2.04
CA LEU A 41 -7.84 8.80 -0.75
C LEU A 41 -6.31 8.72 -0.82
N ILE A 42 -5.76 7.72 -1.51
CA ILE A 42 -4.32 7.57 -1.68
C ILE A 42 -3.74 8.78 -2.40
N GLU A 43 -4.42 9.30 -3.42
CA GLU A 43 -3.97 10.50 -4.14
C GLU A 43 -3.98 11.72 -3.23
N THR A 44 -5.09 11.99 -2.52
CA THR A 44 -5.15 13.10 -1.54
C THR A 44 -4.05 12.99 -0.48
N ALA A 45 -3.87 11.80 0.11
CA ALA A 45 -2.89 11.59 1.18
C ALA A 45 -1.42 11.73 0.72
N ARG A 46 -1.13 11.58 -0.58
CA ARG A 46 0.21 11.85 -1.14
C ARG A 46 0.55 13.35 -1.16
N HIS A 47 -0.45 14.23 -1.16
CA HIS A 47 -0.26 15.68 -1.21
C HIS A 47 -0.53 16.38 0.13
N SER A 48 -0.96 15.63 1.15
CA SER A 48 -1.42 16.16 2.45
C SER A 48 -0.72 15.46 3.63
N HIS A 49 0.59 15.23 3.54
CA HIS A 49 1.34 14.47 4.55
C HIS A 49 1.35 15.08 5.97
N GLU A 50 1.12 16.39 6.10
CA GLU A 50 1.08 17.11 7.38
C GLU A 50 -0.33 17.17 7.98
N ASP A 51 -1.34 16.67 7.27
CA ASP A 51 -2.74 16.70 7.69
C ASP A 51 -3.06 15.48 8.58
N ASP A 52 -3.29 15.75 9.86
CA ASP A 52 -3.58 14.73 10.85
C ASP A 52 -4.95 14.06 10.61
N GLU A 53 -5.95 14.77 10.09
CA GLU A 53 -7.28 14.22 9.78
C GLU A 53 -7.18 13.23 8.60
N ILE A 54 -6.42 13.59 7.57
CA ILE A 54 -6.15 12.68 6.44
C ILE A 54 -5.38 11.45 6.93
N ARG A 55 -4.40 11.61 7.82
CA ARG A 55 -3.65 10.47 8.37
C ARG A 55 -4.53 9.54 9.19
N GLU A 56 -5.45 10.07 9.99
CA GLU A 56 -6.44 9.28 10.74
C GLU A 56 -7.36 8.51 9.79
N PHE A 57 -7.87 9.17 8.74
CA PHE A 57 -8.74 8.52 7.78
C PHE A 57 -8.03 7.41 6.97
N VAL A 58 -6.75 7.60 6.61
CA VAL A 58 -5.91 6.54 6.02
C VAL A 58 -5.73 5.37 6.98
N TYR A 59 -5.53 5.64 8.27
CA TYR A 59 -5.43 4.60 9.30
C TYR A 59 -6.70 3.76 9.37
N GLU A 60 -7.89 4.39 9.41
CA GLU A 60 -9.17 3.69 9.47
C GLU A 60 -9.37 2.78 8.25
N LYS A 61 -9.17 3.34 7.05
CA LYS A 61 -9.29 2.58 5.79
C LYS A 61 -8.28 1.44 5.72
N ARG A 62 -7.07 1.60 6.26
CA ARG A 62 -6.10 0.50 6.37
C ARG A 62 -6.62 -0.61 7.27
N VAL A 63 -7.16 -0.28 8.44
CA VAL A 63 -7.71 -1.28 9.37
C VAL A 63 -8.87 -2.04 8.72
N LEU A 64 -9.78 -1.34 8.03
CA LEU A 64 -10.85 -1.98 7.26
C LEU A 64 -10.28 -2.94 6.20
N ALA A 65 -9.30 -2.50 5.40
CA ALA A 65 -8.65 -3.34 4.39
C ALA A 65 -7.99 -4.60 4.99
N GLU A 66 -7.43 -4.51 6.20
CA GLU A 66 -6.86 -5.65 6.93
C GLU A 66 -7.91 -6.68 7.37
N THR A 67 -9.17 -6.28 7.53
CA THR A 67 -10.29 -7.23 7.77
C THR A 67 -10.71 -7.97 6.50
N MET A 68 -10.52 -7.36 5.33
CA MET A 68 -10.93 -7.90 4.03
C MET A 68 -9.83 -8.74 3.36
N ILE A 69 -8.55 -8.38 3.58
CA ILE A 69 -7.39 -9.05 2.99
C ILE A 69 -6.72 -9.93 4.04
N SER A 70 -6.91 -11.25 3.91
CA SER A 70 -6.36 -12.21 4.85
C SER A 70 -4.82 -12.22 4.87
N ARG A 71 -4.25 -12.59 6.03
CA ARG A 71 -2.79 -12.73 6.19
C ARG A 71 -2.16 -13.70 5.18
N PRO A 72 -2.76 -14.87 4.85
CA PRO A 72 -2.24 -15.75 3.80
C PRO A 72 -2.14 -15.08 2.43
N VAL A 73 -3.17 -14.32 2.01
CA VAL A 73 -3.15 -13.58 0.73
C VAL A 73 -2.02 -12.55 0.71
N MET A 74 -1.90 -11.77 1.79
CA MET A 74 -0.84 -10.78 1.96
C MET A 74 0.56 -11.42 1.96
N LYS A 75 0.71 -12.63 2.53
CA LYS A 75 1.96 -13.40 2.53
C LYS A 75 2.29 -13.91 1.12
N GLY A 76 1.30 -14.45 0.41
CA GLY A 76 1.44 -14.95 -0.95
C GLY A 76 1.87 -13.84 -1.91
N PHE A 77 1.19 -12.69 -1.88
CA PHE A 77 1.56 -11.51 -2.67
C PHE A 77 3.01 -11.08 -2.43
N LYS A 78 3.42 -10.97 -1.16
CA LYS A 78 4.81 -10.63 -0.79
C LYS A 78 5.82 -11.70 -1.20
N GLY A 79 5.42 -12.97 -1.27
CA GLY A 79 6.26 -14.05 -1.77
C GLY A 79 6.47 -13.94 -3.28
N MET A 80 5.39 -13.72 -4.02
CA MET A 80 5.40 -13.55 -5.47
C MET A 80 6.30 -12.39 -5.89
N ILE A 81 6.10 -11.17 -5.36
CA ILE A 81 6.92 -10.01 -5.77
C ILE A 81 8.41 -10.18 -5.43
N ARG A 82 8.76 -10.96 -4.39
CA ARG A 82 10.16 -11.30 -4.10
C ARG A 82 10.73 -12.29 -5.10
N ALA A 83 9.95 -13.30 -5.48
CA ALA A 83 10.37 -14.27 -6.49
C ALA A 83 10.62 -13.62 -7.85
N GLU A 84 9.85 -12.59 -8.18
CA GLU A 84 10.04 -11.76 -9.38
C GLU A 84 11.21 -10.75 -9.25
N GLY A 85 11.96 -10.76 -8.14
CA GLY A 85 13.12 -9.88 -7.94
C GLY A 85 12.79 -8.42 -7.72
N LEU A 86 11.55 -8.09 -7.31
CA LEU A 86 11.09 -6.72 -7.18
C LEU A 86 11.80 -5.95 -6.04
N PHE A 87 12.17 -6.65 -4.97
CA PHE A 87 13.00 -6.09 -3.91
C PHE A 87 14.44 -6.54 -4.12
N VAL A 88 15.39 -5.63 -3.96
CA VAL A 88 16.82 -5.96 -3.96
C VAL A 88 17.02 -6.98 -2.84
N THR A 89 17.36 -8.20 -3.20
CA THR A 89 17.86 -9.16 -2.22
C THR A 89 19.25 -8.67 -1.82
N ASP A 90 19.37 -8.09 -0.62
CA ASP A 90 20.65 -8.05 0.06
C ASP A 90 21.22 -9.48 0.04
N ASN A 91 22.35 -9.63 -0.64
CA ASN A 91 23.15 -10.84 -0.68
C ASN A 91 24.31 -10.68 0.31
#